data_AF-G8LX20-F1
#
_entry.id   AF-G8LX20-F1
#
_cell.length_a   1.000
_cell.length_b   1.000
_cell.length_c   1.000
_cell.angle_alpha   90.00
_cell.angle_beta   90.00
_cell.angle_gamma   90.00
#
_symmetry.space_group_name_H-M   'P 1'
#
loop_
_entity.id
_entity.type
_entity.pdbx_description
1 polymer ?
#
loop_
_entity_poly.entity_id
_entity_poly.type
_entity_poly.pdbx_seq_one_letter_code
_entity_poly.pdbx_strand_id
1 'polypeptide(L)'
;MVDISTLSTLDKMRLDRGNRNLSYYFHKLLVRNPSKALNLINEDNLSFPTLYILSPQISKPSLSRYLNSRNKKVLDVVKSIRSKSFSRFSELTKNIDVAETLKWILQTGKDDTMSRGEYTDILDSCAIILVREYKDYSILPVIKEIIYNRYKQGLFIHDMVWAFFECRDPNCILMLAESFNSEDEKEVELTKELLKFIPVIKNSSLPKELLYRNVRYWLKENLPFIYYTGESFQQMPDPSPFEVSLGAKYLFKNVSRDGTIEGNLSEDEKRQLNIFNTLDINSQILLSNYSFILHNQNVYSWNSWIRYPITEQLKISAAKLGGSIC
;
A
#
# COMPACT_ATOMS: atom_id res chain seq x y z
N MET A 1 0.55 -7.07 -19.40
CA MET A 1 -0.20 -7.37 -20.65
C MET A 1 -1.20 -8.47 -20.34
N VAL A 2 -2.50 -8.19 -20.43
CA VAL A 2 -3.56 -9.18 -20.20
C VAL A 2 -3.54 -10.19 -21.35
N ASP A 3 -3.51 -11.48 -21.04
CA ASP A 3 -3.59 -12.53 -22.05
C ASP A 3 -4.98 -12.52 -22.71
N ILE A 4 -5.04 -12.03 -23.94
CA ILE A 4 -6.26 -11.85 -24.74
C ILE A 4 -7.03 -13.18 -24.92
N SER A 5 -6.35 -14.33 -24.84
CA SER A 5 -6.97 -15.65 -24.96
C SER A 5 -7.93 -15.97 -23.80
N THR A 6 -7.69 -15.37 -22.63
CA THR A 6 -8.46 -15.59 -21.40
C THR A 6 -9.67 -14.66 -21.24
N LEU A 7 -9.82 -13.66 -22.11
CA LEU A 7 -10.88 -12.66 -22.02
C LEU A 7 -12.25 -13.19 -22.49
N SER A 8 -13.31 -12.72 -21.83
CA SER A 8 -14.69 -12.97 -22.23
C SER A 8 -15.02 -12.34 -23.59
N THR A 9 -16.10 -12.79 -24.22
CA THR A 9 -16.56 -12.23 -25.49
C THR A 9 -16.87 -10.73 -25.37
N LEU A 10 -17.45 -10.32 -24.25
CA LEU A 10 -17.81 -8.92 -24.01
C LEU A 10 -16.57 -8.06 -23.68
N ASP A 11 -15.56 -8.63 -23.02
CA ASP A 11 -14.27 -7.95 -22.78
C ASP A 11 -13.53 -7.68 -24.09
N LYS A 12 -13.47 -8.66 -25.00
CA LYS A 12 -12.87 -8.48 -26.33
C LYS A 12 -13.58 -7.36 -27.10
N MET A 13 -14.92 -7.38 -27.12
CA MET A 13 -15.72 -6.33 -27.73
C MET A 13 -15.43 -4.94 -27.13
N ARG A 14 -15.25 -4.87 -25.81
CA ARG A 14 -14.92 -3.63 -25.11
C ARG A 14 -13.55 -3.09 -25.50
N LEU A 15 -12.53 -3.93 -25.50
CA LEU A 15 -11.16 -3.52 -25.83
C LEU A 15 -11.04 -3.15 -27.32
N ASP A 16 -11.66 -3.91 -28.21
CA ASP A 16 -11.56 -3.70 -29.65
C ASP A 16 -12.37 -2.50 -30.15
N ARG A 17 -13.55 -2.26 -29.56
CA ARG A 17 -14.53 -1.28 -30.09
C ARG A 17 -14.91 -0.18 -29.11
N GLY A 18 -14.45 -0.24 -27.87
CA GLY A 18 -14.71 0.75 -26.83
C GLY A 18 -16.07 0.63 -26.13
N ASN A 19 -16.19 1.35 -25.02
CA ASN A 19 -17.28 1.23 -24.05
C ASN A 19 -18.67 1.55 -24.63
N ARG A 20 -18.77 2.52 -25.55
CA ARG A 20 -20.03 2.90 -26.20
C ARG A 20 -20.56 1.79 -27.11
N ASN A 21 -19.67 1.18 -27.90
CA ASN A 21 -20.03 0.11 -28.81
C ASN A 21 -20.38 -1.18 -28.07
N LEU A 22 -19.68 -1.49 -26.97
CA LEU A 22 -20.08 -2.55 -26.05
C LEU A 22 -21.52 -2.35 -25.57
N SER A 23 -21.81 -1.18 -25.00
CA SER A 23 -23.14 -0.86 -24.45
C SER A 23 -24.24 -0.99 -25.52
N TYR A 24 -24.01 -0.46 -26.71
CA TYR A 24 -24.96 -0.52 -27.82
C TYR A 24 -25.18 -1.96 -28.33
N TYR A 25 -24.09 -2.72 -28.50
CA TYR A 25 -24.15 -4.11 -28.92
C TYR A 25 -24.92 -4.97 -27.93
N PHE A 26 -24.62 -4.83 -26.63
CA PHE A 26 -25.31 -5.58 -25.59
C PHE A 26 -26.80 -5.23 -25.52
N HIS A 27 -27.15 -3.95 -25.67
CA HIS A 27 -28.55 -3.51 -25.74
C HIS A 27 -29.30 -4.16 -26.92
N LYS A 28 -28.72 -4.13 -28.11
CA LYS A 28 -29.30 -4.80 -29.30
C LYS A 28 -29.45 -6.29 -29.08
N LEU A 29 -28.47 -6.92 -28.43
CA LEU A 29 -28.49 -8.35 -28.14
C LEU A 29 -29.60 -8.69 -27.14
N LEU A 30 -29.81 -7.88 -26.10
CA LEU A 30 -30.92 -8.04 -25.16
C LEU A 30 -32.29 -7.99 -25.84
N VAL A 31 -32.46 -7.15 -26.88
CA VAL A 31 -33.73 -7.04 -27.62
C VAL A 31 -33.92 -8.21 -28.60
N ARG A 32 -32.87 -8.59 -29.34
CA ARG A 32 -32.97 -9.59 -30.42
C ARG A 32 -32.82 -11.03 -29.94
N ASN A 33 -31.99 -11.27 -28.94
CA ASN A 33 -31.69 -12.59 -28.40
C ASN A 33 -31.30 -12.50 -26.91
N PRO A 34 -32.31 -12.37 -26.01
CA PRO A 34 -32.09 -12.25 -24.58
C PRO A 34 -31.25 -13.40 -23.99
N SER A 35 -31.49 -14.63 -24.44
CA SER A 35 -30.78 -15.82 -23.95
C SER A 35 -29.28 -15.74 -24.24
N LYS A 36 -28.90 -15.32 -25.45
CA LYS A 36 -27.49 -15.11 -25.79
C LYS A 36 -26.87 -13.98 -24.95
N ALA A 37 -27.58 -12.88 -24.75
CA ALA A 37 -27.10 -11.80 -23.89
C ALA A 37 -26.85 -12.26 -22.45
N LEU A 38 -27.76 -13.07 -21.89
CA LEU A 38 -27.65 -13.64 -20.55
C LEU A 38 -26.49 -14.64 -20.44
N ASN A 39 -26.24 -15.44 -21.48
CA ASN A 39 -25.08 -16.33 -21.50
C ASN A 39 -23.77 -15.54 -21.49
N LEU A 40 -23.66 -14.50 -22.34
CA LEU A 40 -22.44 -13.70 -22.43
C LEU A 40 -22.12 -12.92 -21.15
N ILE A 41 -23.13 -12.33 -20.49
CA ILE A 41 -22.89 -11.58 -19.24
C ILE A 41 -22.52 -12.51 -18.07
N ASN A 42 -22.91 -13.78 -18.14
CA ASN A 42 -22.63 -14.76 -17.10
C ASN A 42 -21.36 -15.59 -17.37
N GLU A 43 -20.58 -15.27 -18.41
CA GLU A 43 -19.29 -15.92 -18.67
C GLU A 43 -18.35 -15.80 -17.44
N ASP A 44 -17.71 -16.91 -17.07
CA ASP A 44 -16.89 -17.00 -15.85
C ASP A 44 -15.63 -16.13 -15.90
N ASN A 45 -15.17 -15.76 -17.09
CA ASN A 45 -14.00 -14.90 -17.31
C ASN A 45 -14.36 -13.44 -17.62
N LEU A 46 -15.61 -13.02 -17.48
CA LEU A 46 -16.01 -11.61 -17.64
C LEU A 46 -15.23 -10.72 -16.65
N SER A 47 -14.64 -9.61 -17.09
CA SER A 47 -13.94 -8.68 -16.20
C SER A 47 -14.88 -7.67 -15.52
N PHE A 48 -14.46 -7.13 -14.37
CA PHE A 48 -15.19 -6.07 -13.67
C PHE A 48 -15.47 -4.83 -14.52
N PRO A 49 -14.53 -4.25 -15.29
CA PRO A 49 -14.82 -3.08 -16.12
C PRO A 49 -16.01 -3.28 -17.07
N THR A 50 -16.09 -4.43 -17.72
CA THR A 50 -17.18 -4.74 -18.65
C THR A 50 -18.50 -4.89 -17.93
N LEU A 51 -18.51 -5.60 -16.79
CA LEU A 51 -19.69 -5.73 -15.94
C LEU A 51 -20.18 -4.36 -15.45
N TYR A 52 -19.24 -3.49 -15.03
CA TYR A 52 -19.52 -2.14 -14.55
C TYR A 52 -20.16 -1.27 -15.64
N ILE A 53 -19.61 -1.25 -16.85
CA ILE A 53 -20.16 -0.49 -17.99
C ILE A 53 -21.59 -0.96 -18.32
N LEU A 54 -21.84 -2.27 -18.26
CA LEU A 54 -23.15 -2.84 -18.57
C LEU A 54 -24.14 -2.77 -17.39
N SER A 55 -23.68 -2.40 -16.18
CA SER A 55 -24.50 -2.33 -14.96
C SER A 55 -25.83 -1.59 -15.15
N PRO A 56 -25.93 -0.42 -15.85
CA PRO A 56 -27.21 0.27 -15.99
C PRO A 56 -28.25 -0.53 -16.79
N GLN A 57 -27.80 -1.44 -17.65
CA GLN A 57 -28.68 -2.28 -18.45
C GLN A 57 -29.13 -3.54 -17.69
N ILE A 58 -28.23 -4.13 -16.89
CA ILE A 58 -28.46 -5.41 -16.21
C ILE A 58 -29.04 -5.27 -14.79
N SER A 59 -28.97 -4.09 -14.18
CA SER A 59 -29.60 -3.82 -12.88
C SER A 59 -31.13 -3.73 -12.92
N LYS A 60 -31.75 -3.86 -14.11
CA LYS A 60 -33.21 -3.91 -14.26
C LYS A 60 -33.77 -5.18 -13.60
N PRO A 61 -34.87 -5.11 -12.83
CA PRO A 61 -35.43 -6.28 -12.13
C PRO A 61 -35.74 -7.48 -13.02
N SER A 62 -36.09 -7.23 -14.29
CA SER A 62 -36.36 -8.28 -15.26
C SER A 62 -35.13 -9.14 -15.59
N LEU A 63 -33.93 -8.56 -15.55
CA LEU A 63 -32.66 -9.18 -15.93
C LEU A 63 -31.85 -9.63 -14.71
N SER A 64 -31.92 -8.88 -13.60
CA SER A 64 -31.10 -9.13 -12.40
C SER A 64 -31.29 -10.55 -11.84
N ARG A 65 -32.51 -11.11 -11.92
CA ARG A 65 -32.81 -12.48 -11.46
C ARG A 65 -32.02 -13.56 -12.20
N TYR A 66 -31.64 -13.33 -13.45
CA TYR A 66 -30.94 -14.29 -14.31
C TYR A 66 -29.40 -14.15 -14.26
N LEU A 67 -28.89 -13.19 -13.51
CA LEU A 67 -27.45 -13.05 -13.30
C LEU A 67 -26.92 -14.18 -12.40
N ASN A 68 -25.68 -14.61 -12.67
CA ASN A 68 -24.98 -15.56 -11.81
C ASN A 68 -24.68 -14.94 -10.43
N SER A 69 -24.26 -15.79 -9.47
CA SER A 69 -24.02 -15.36 -8.09
C SER A 69 -22.96 -14.25 -8.01
N ARG A 70 -21.84 -14.39 -8.74
CA ARG A 70 -20.76 -13.39 -8.77
C ARG A 70 -21.27 -12.02 -9.20
N ASN A 71 -21.95 -11.95 -10.34
CA ASN A 71 -22.40 -10.67 -10.90
C ASN A 71 -23.42 -9.99 -9.98
N LYS A 72 -24.32 -10.75 -9.34
CA LYS A 72 -25.25 -10.22 -8.33
C LYS A 72 -24.50 -9.61 -7.15
N LYS A 73 -23.57 -10.37 -6.55
CA LYS A 73 -22.74 -9.92 -5.42
C LYS A 73 -21.97 -8.64 -5.77
N VAL A 74 -21.35 -8.58 -6.95
CA VAL A 74 -20.61 -7.39 -7.40
C VAL A 74 -21.52 -6.18 -7.51
N LEU A 75 -22.71 -6.31 -8.10
CA LEU A 75 -23.66 -5.20 -8.22
C LEU A 75 -24.13 -4.70 -6.85
N ASP A 76 -24.35 -5.61 -5.89
CA ASP A 76 -24.73 -5.26 -4.52
C ASP A 76 -23.59 -4.55 -3.77
N VAL A 77 -22.35 -5.05 -3.91
CA VAL A 77 -21.15 -4.41 -3.35
C VAL A 77 -20.97 -2.99 -3.92
N VAL A 78 -21.03 -2.84 -5.24
CA VAL A 78 -20.91 -1.54 -5.92
C VAL A 78 -21.99 -0.57 -5.42
N LYS A 79 -23.24 -1.04 -5.31
CA LYS A 79 -24.35 -0.22 -4.78
C LYS A 79 -24.11 0.21 -3.33
N SER A 80 -23.59 -0.69 -2.49
CA SER A 80 -23.26 -0.38 -1.09
C SER A 80 -22.14 0.65 -0.99
N ILE A 81 -21.05 0.49 -1.75
CA ILE A 81 -19.95 1.46 -1.81
C ILE A 81 -20.45 2.84 -2.26
N ARG A 82 -21.22 2.88 -3.36
CA ARG A 82 -21.82 4.12 -3.89
C ARG A 82 -22.71 4.83 -2.86
N SER A 83 -23.40 4.06 -2.02
CA SER A 83 -24.28 4.64 -1.01
C SER A 83 -23.55 5.32 0.15
N LYS A 84 -22.22 5.11 0.27
CA LYS A 84 -21.38 5.61 1.38
C LYS A 84 -21.97 5.33 2.78
N SER A 85 -22.76 4.26 2.89
CA SER A 85 -23.49 3.90 4.10
C SER A 85 -22.82 2.69 4.76
N PHE A 86 -22.15 2.93 5.88
CA PHE A 86 -21.49 1.87 6.65
C PHE A 86 -22.46 0.80 7.14
N SER A 87 -23.70 1.18 7.52
CA SER A 87 -24.72 0.22 7.94
C SER A 87 -25.12 -0.74 6.82
N ARG A 88 -25.32 -0.24 5.59
CA ARG A 88 -25.60 -1.09 4.42
C ARG A 88 -24.44 -2.01 4.08
N PHE A 89 -23.21 -1.49 4.18
CA PHE A 89 -22.03 -2.32 3.96
C PHE A 89 -21.92 -3.42 5.02
N SER A 90 -22.11 -3.10 6.30
CA SER A 90 -22.10 -4.06 7.41
C SER A 90 -23.21 -5.12 7.31
N GLU A 91 -24.36 -4.77 6.76
CA GLU A 91 -25.43 -5.74 6.50
C GLU A 91 -25.07 -6.69 5.35
N LEU A 92 -24.42 -6.16 4.30
CA LEU A 92 -23.97 -6.95 3.15
C LEU A 92 -22.94 -8.01 3.56
N THR A 93 -21.98 -7.65 4.43
CA THR A 93 -20.91 -8.56 4.88
C THR A 93 -21.40 -9.74 5.70
N LYS A 94 -22.62 -9.67 6.27
CA LYS A 94 -23.23 -10.81 6.98
C LYS A 94 -23.75 -11.90 6.06
N ASN A 95 -24.04 -11.55 4.81
CA ASN A 95 -24.78 -12.41 3.88
C ASN A 95 -23.94 -12.94 2.71
N ILE A 96 -22.80 -12.30 2.45
CA ILE A 96 -21.94 -12.58 1.30
C ILE A 96 -20.47 -12.58 1.75
N ASP A 97 -19.66 -13.46 1.16
CA ASP A 97 -18.21 -13.29 1.17
C ASP A 97 -17.82 -12.09 0.31
N VAL A 98 -17.84 -10.92 0.94
CA VAL A 98 -17.55 -9.63 0.31
C VAL A 98 -16.06 -9.52 0.00
N ALA A 99 -15.17 -10.13 0.80
CA ALA A 99 -13.72 -10.02 0.61
C ALA A 99 -13.27 -10.56 -0.76
N GLU A 100 -13.68 -11.77 -1.12
CA GLU A 100 -13.35 -12.35 -2.44
C GLU A 100 -13.96 -11.55 -3.59
N THR A 101 -15.14 -10.97 -3.38
CA THR A 101 -15.78 -10.09 -4.38
C THR A 101 -14.97 -8.81 -4.60
N LEU A 102 -14.49 -8.16 -3.53
CA LEU A 102 -13.64 -6.97 -3.60
C LEU A 102 -12.30 -7.27 -4.27
N LYS A 103 -11.67 -8.42 -3.96
CA LYS A 103 -10.43 -8.85 -4.61
C LYS A 103 -10.62 -8.99 -6.10
N TRP A 104 -11.68 -9.68 -6.51
CA TRP A 104 -11.97 -9.89 -7.92
C TRP A 104 -12.21 -8.57 -8.67
N ILE A 105 -12.90 -7.61 -8.04
CA ILE A 105 -13.09 -6.25 -8.57
C ILE A 105 -11.74 -5.58 -8.84
N LEU A 106 -10.81 -5.61 -7.87
CA LEU A 106 -9.48 -5.01 -8.04
C LEU A 106 -8.63 -5.75 -9.08
N GLN A 107 -8.55 -7.07 -8.98
CA GLN A 107 -7.71 -7.91 -9.85
C GLN A 107 -8.10 -7.79 -11.32
N THR A 108 -9.40 -7.72 -11.61
CA THR A 108 -9.91 -7.61 -12.99
C THR A 108 -10.09 -6.16 -13.45
N GLY A 109 -10.06 -5.19 -12.53
CA GLY A 109 -10.16 -3.76 -12.81
C GLY A 109 -8.83 -3.01 -12.91
N LYS A 110 -7.71 -3.61 -12.49
CA LYS A 110 -6.42 -2.94 -12.32
C LYS A 110 -5.80 -2.34 -13.59
N ASP A 111 -6.09 -2.94 -14.74
CA ASP A 111 -5.50 -2.58 -16.04
C ASP A 111 -6.39 -1.63 -16.86
N ASP A 112 -7.52 -1.22 -16.31
CA ASP A 112 -8.49 -0.45 -17.07
C ASP A 112 -8.14 1.04 -17.14
N THR A 113 -8.24 1.62 -18.34
CA THR A 113 -7.99 3.05 -18.60
C THR A 113 -9.26 3.89 -18.48
N MET A 114 -10.35 3.34 -17.93
CA MET A 114 -11.57 4.09 -17.65
C MET A 114 -11.23 5.34 -16.83
N SER A 115 -11.52 6.50 -17.40
CA SER A 115 -11.17 7.82 -16.87
C SER A 115 -11.79 8.09 -15.50
N ARG A 116 -11.21 9.09 -14.80
CA ARG A 116 -11.61 9.61 -13.47
C ARG A 116 -13.12 9.57 -13.22
N GLY A 117 -13.50 9.21 -12.00
CA GLY A 117 -14.86 9.29 -11.50
C GLY A 117 -15.23 8.08 -10.66
N GLU A 118 -16.53 7.77 -10.62
CA GLU A 118 -17.10 6.74 -9.75
C GLU A 118 -16.44 5.35 -9.86
N TYR A 119 -15.92 4.99 -11.04
CA TYR A 119 -15.19 3.73 -11.21
C TYR A 119 -13.90 3.69 -10.38
N THR A 120 -13.14 4.78 -10.41
CA THR A 120 -11.91 4.96 -9.63
C THR A 120 -12.21 4.89 -8.14
N ASP A 121 -13.26 5.59 -7.69
CA ASP A 121 -13.69 5.63 -6.29
C ASP A 121 -14.09 4.24 -5.77
N ILE A 122 -14.70 3.41 -6.63
CA ILE A 122 -15.05 2.02 -6.30
C ILE A 122 -13.78 1.20 -6.08
N LEU A 123 -12.80 1.29 -6.97
CA LEU A 123 -11.53 0.56 -6.80
C LEU A 123 -10.81 1.01 -5.53
N ASP A 124 -10.77 2.32 -5.26
CA ASP A 124 -10.12 2.87 -4.07
C ASP A 124 -10.82 2.38 -2.80
N SER A 125 -12.15 2.40 -2.78
CA SER A 125 -12.94 1.84 -1.68
C SER A 125 -12.68 0.35 -1.48
N CYS A 126 -12.57 -0.44 -2.55
CA CYS A 126 -12.27 -1.86 -2.45
C CYS A 126 -10.89 -2.10 -1.80
N ALA A 127 -9.88 -1.34 -2.22
CA ALA A 127 -8.53 -1.43 -1.67
C ALA A 127 -8.50 -1.06 -0.18
N ILE A 128 -9.11 0.06 0.18
CA ILE A 128 -9.20 0.53 1.58
C ILE A 128 -9.88 -0.53 2.46
N ILE A 129 -11.03 -1.04 2.03
CA ILE A 129 -11.79 -2.01 2.82
C ILE A 129 -11.02 -3.33 2.98
N LEU A 130 -10.40 -3.84 1.91
CA LEU A 130 -9.62 -5.08 1.98
C LEU A 130 -8.43 -4.96 2.93
N VAL A 131 -7.67 -3.87 2.83
CA VAL A 131 -6.45 -3.71 3.65
C VAL A 131 -6.82 -3.36 5.09
N ARG A 132 -7.71 -2.39 5.30
CA ARG A 132 -7.99 -1.85 6.63
C ARG A 132 -8.93 -2.72 7.47
N GLU A 133 -10.03 -3.19 6.86
CA GLU A 133 -11.09 -3.92 7.58
C GLU A 133 -10.81 -5.43 7.57
N TYR A 134 -10.50 -5.98 6.39
CA TYR A 134 -10.25 -7.42 6.24
C TYR A 134 -8.81 -7.84 6.56
N LYS A 135 -7.88 -6.89 6.63
CA LYS A 135 -6.44 -7.14 6.81
C LYS A 135 -5.87 -8.11 5.77
N ASP A 136 -6.44 -8.06 4.56
CA ASP A 136 -6.05 -8.94 3.48
C ASP A 136 -4.93 -8.30 2.66
N TYR A 137 -3.69 -8.57 3.08
CA TYR A 137 -2.50 -7.99 2.46
C TYR A 137 -2.06 -8.72 1.19
N SER A 138 -2.73 -9.82 0.81
CA SER A 138 -2.44 -10.52 -0.45
C SER A 138 -2.73 -9.66 -1.69
N ILE A 139 -3.52 -8.60 -1.53
CA ILE A 139 -3.90 -7.68 -2.60
C ILE A 139 -2.89 -6.54 -2.81
N LEU A 140 -1.91 -6.36 -1.92
CA LEU A 140 -0.93 -5.26 -2.01
C LEU A 140 -0.19 -5.19 -3.36
N PRO A 141 0.21 -6.31 -4.02
CA PRO A 141 0.80 -6.26 -5.35
C PRO A 141 -0.15 -5.67 -6.41
N VAL A 142 -1.45 -5.97 -6.32
CA VAL A 142 -2.47 -5.42 -7.23
C VAL A 142 -2.66 -3.93 -6.98
N ILE A 143 -2.71 -3.51 -5.72
CA ILE A 143 -2.77 -2.09 -5.33
C ILE A 143 -1.55 -1.34 -5.88
N LYS A 144 -0.34 -1.90 -5.72
CA LYS A 144 0.91 -1.36 -6.26
C LYS A 144 0.80 -1.13 -7.77
N GLU A 145 0.37 -2.15 -8.53
CA GLU A 145 0.19 -2.02 -9.98
C GLU A 145 -0.79 -0.89 -10.35
N ILE A 146 -1.92 -0.77 -9.63
CA ILE A 146 -2.89 0.31 -9.87
C ILE A 146 -2.27 1.70 -9.62
N ILE A 147 -1.49 1.86 -8.54
CA ILE A 147 -0.79 3.11 -8.22
C ILE A 147 0.11 3.53 -9.39
N TYR A 148 0.97 2.63 -9.87
CA TYR A 148 1.89 2.94 -10.98
C TYR A 148 1.13 3.18 -12.29
N ASN A 149 0.15 2.35 -12.63
CA ASN A 149 -0.65 2.51 -13.85
C ASN A 149 -1.36 3.87 -13.89
N ARG A 150 -1.94 4.29 -12.75
CA ARG A 150 -2.60 5.59 -12.62
C ARG A 150 -1.62 6.75 -12.71
N TYR A 151 -0.47 6.66 -12.05
CA TYR A 151 0.55 7.69 -12.10
C TYR A 151 1.06 7.92 -13.52
N LYS A 152 1.34 6.84 -14.28
CA LYS A 152 1.76 6.94 -15.70
C LYS A 152 0.75 7.68 -16.58
N GLN A 153 -0.53 7.58 -16.24
CA GLN A 153 -1.67 8.23 -16.91
C GLN A 153 -2.00 9.62 -16.35
N GLY A 154 -1.30 10.12 -15.31
CA GLY A 154 -1.61 11.40 -14.67
C GLY A 154 -2.93 11.40 -13.87
N LEU A 155 -3.34 10.23 -13.39
CA LEU A 155 -4.53 10.06 -12.54
C LEU A 155 -4.17 10.19 -11.05
N PHE A 156 -5.16 10.49 -10.21
CA PHE A 156 -4.96 10.59 -8.76
C PHE A 156 -4.68 9.22 -8.13
N ILE A 157 -3.69 9.19 -7.23
CA ILE A 157 -3.22 7.97 -6.56
C ILE A 157 -3.35 8.01 -5.04
N HIS A 158 -3.68 9.16 -4.44
CA HIS A 158 -3.55 9.39 -3.00
C HIS A 158 -4.32 8.37 -2.16
N ASP A 159 -5.56 8.07 -2.50
CA ASP A 159 -6.39 7.10 -1.76
C ASP A 159 -5.84 5.67 -1.87
N MET A 160 -5.31 5.32 -3.04
CA MET A 160 -4.72 4.01 -3.29
C MET A 160 -3.36 3.86 -2.58
N VAL A 161 -2.55 4.92 -2.54
CA VAL A 161 -1.30 4.99 -1.77
C VAL A 161 -1.61 4.90 -0.27
N TRP A 162 -2.62 5.61 0.20
CA TRP A 162 -3.06 5.51 1.60
C TRP A 162 -3.50 4.07 1.94
N ALA A 163 -4.34 3.47 1.11
CA ALA A 163 -4.76 2.08 1.27
C ALA A 163 -3.58 1.10 1.32
N PHE A 164 -2.55 1.32 0.49
CA PHE A 164 -1.34 0.50 0.49
C PHE A 164 -0.60 0.53 1.83
N PHE A 165 -0.43 1.72 2.42
CA PHE A 165 0.30 1.89 3.69
C PHE A 165 -0.51 1.48 4.93
N GLU A 166 -1.84 1.40 4.85
CA GLU A 166 -2.69 0.90 5.95
C GLU A 166 -2.47 -0.59 6.29
N CYS A 167 -1.62 -1.32 5.58
CA CYS A 167 -1.16 -2.65 6.03
C CYS A 167 -0.31 -2.59 7.31
N ARG A 168 0.28 -1.42 7.60
CA ARG A 168 1.13 -1.13 8.77
C ARG A 168 2.30 -2.11 8.95
N ASP A 169 2.73 -2.72 7.85
CA ASP A 169 3.87 -3.63 7.81
C ASP A 169 5.02 -2.96 7.03
N PRO A 170 6.16 -2.66 7.68
CA PRO A 170 7.30 -2.04 7.02
C PRO A 170 7.83 -2.83 5.81
N ASN A 171 7.52 -4.12 5.67
CA ASN A 171 7.91 -4.90 4.50
C ASN A 171 7.28 -4.39 3.19
N CYS A 172 6.20 -3.60 3.25
CA CYS A 172 5.64 -2.95 2.06
C CYS A 172 6.61 -1.94 1.43
N ILE A 173 7.58 -1.42 2.19
CA ILE A 173 8.67 -0.57 1.70
C ILE A 173 9.51 -1.33 0.66
N LEU A 174 9.86 -2.60 0.94
CA LEU A 174 10.61 -3.41 -0.03
C LEU A 174 9.79 -3.66 -1.29
N MET A 175 8.49 -3.91 -1.14
CA MET A 175 7.59 -4.12 -2.28
C MET A 175 7.57 -2.89 -3.19
N LEU A 176 7.59 -1.67 -2.66
CA LEU A 176 7.76 -0.46 -3.48
C LEU A 176 9.17 -0.36 -4.05
N ALA A 177 10.21 -0.59 -3.24
CA ALA A 177 11.60 -0.45 -3.64
C ALA A 177 12.01 -1.36 -4.80
N GLU A 178 11.36 -2.51 -4.99
CA GLU A 178 11.56 -3.38 -6.16
C GLU A 178 11.39 -2.62 -7.50
N SER A 179 10.54 -1.59 -7.53
CA SER A 179 10.31 -0.76 -8.72
C SER A 179 11.51 0.10 -9.11
N PHE A 180 12.55 0.25 -8.26
CA PHE A 180 13.81 0.85 -8.69
C PHE A 180 14.54 0.04 -9.77
N ASN A 181 14.24 -1.26 -9.88
CA ASN A 181 14.79 -2.12 -10.93
C ASN A 181 13.99 -2.05 -12.24
N SER A 182 12.93 -1.23 -12.30
CA SER A 182 12.15 -1.03 -13.52
C SER A 182 12.95 -0.27 -14.57
N GLU A 183 12.68 -0.55 -15.84
CA GLU A 183 13.19 0.25 -16.96
C GLU A 183 12.29 1.45 -17.27
N ASP A 184 11.10 1.51 -16.67
CA ASP A 184 10.21 2.67 -16.80
C ASP A 184 10.61 3.77 -15.82
N GLU A 185 11.11 4.88 -16.35
CA GLU A 185 11.56 6.03 -15.57
C GLU A 185 10.45 6.61 -14.67
N LYS A 186 9.18 6.57 -15.10
CA LYS A 186 8.06 7.06 -14.29
C LYS A 186 7.81 6.19 -13.06
N GLU A 187 8.06 4.88 -13.16
CA GLU A 187 7.98 4.01 -11.98
C GLU A 187 9.09 4.32 -10.99
N VAL A 188 10.32 4.50 -11.49
CA VAL A 188 11.47 4.86 -10.65
C VAL A 188 11.24 6.21 -9.97
N GLU A 189 10.74 7.21 -10.70
CA GLU A 189 10.38 8.54 -10.18
C GLU A 189 9.34 8.44 -9.06
N LEU A 190 8.21 7.77 -9.31
CA LEU A 190 7.18 7.60 -8.29
C LEU A 190 7.69 6.82 -7.07
N THR A 191 8.53 5.80 -7.28
CA THR A 191 9.13 5.05 -6.17
C THR A 191 9.98 5.95 -5.29
N LYS A 192 10.77 6.86 -5.89
CA LYS A 192 11.55 7.86 -5.13
C LYS A 192 10.65 8.77 -4.33
N GLU A 193 9.57 9.28 -4.93
CA GLU A 193 8.61 10.15 -4.25
C GLU A 193 7.88 9.44 -3.10
N LEU A 194 7.49 8.17 -3.27
CA LEU A 194 6.82 7.41 -2.23
C LEU A 194 7.75 7.01 -1.07
N LEU A 195 9.05 6.84 -1.35
CA LEU A 195 10.06 6.42 -0.36
C LEU A 195 11.00 7.55 0.09
N LYS A 196 10.69 8.82 -0.24
CA LYS A 196 11.52 9.98 0.09
C LYS A 196 11.70 10.23 1.59
N PHE A 197 10.84 9.67 2.42
CA PHE A 197 11.00 9.70 3.88
C PHE A 197 12.20 8.87 4.37
N ILE A 198 12.71 7.95 3.54
CA ILE A 198 13.89 7.16 3.86
C ILE A 198 15.16 7.98 3.59
N PRO A 199 16.07 8.15 4.58
CA PRO A 199 17.25 9.01 4.44
C PRO A 199 18.14 8.68 3.23
N VAL A 200 18.33 7.39 2.91
CA VAL A 200 19.13 6.94 1.76
C VAL A 200 18.50 7.27 0.42
N ILE A 201 17.22 7.64 0.36
CA ILE A 201 16.53 8.11 -0.85
C ILE A 201 16.53 9.64 -0.89
N LYS A 202 16.10 10.29 0.21
CA LYS A 202 15.94 11.75 0.33
C LYS A 202 17.15 12.54 -0.16
N ASN A 203 18.35 12.07 0.19
CA ASN A 203 19.61 12.79 -0.05
C ASN A 203 20.44 12.17 -1.19
N SER A 204 19.84 11.31 -2.02
CA SER A 204 20.60 10.52 -2.98
C SER A 204 20.59 11.12 -4.40
N SER A 205 21.79 11.42 -4.89
CA SER A 205 22.11 11.48 -6.33
C SER A 205 22.56 10.12 -6.85
N LEU A 206 22.29 9.05 -6.09
CA LEU A 206 22.81 7.72 -6.36
C LEU A 206 22.19 7.11 -7.64
N PRO A 207 22.97 6.30 -8.38
CA PRO A 207 22.44 5.49 -9.47
C PRO A 207 21.30 4.58 -9.02
N LYS A 208 20.33 4.32 -9.91
CA LYS A 208 19.12 3.53 -9.60
C LYS A 208 19.46 2.12 -9.07
N GLU A 209 20.54 1.55 -9.57
CA GLU A 209 21.04 0.21 -9.24
C GLU A 209 21.46 0.09 -7.77
N LEU A 210 21.82 1.22 -7.13
CA LEU A 210 22.21 1.25 -5.72
C LEU A 210 21.03 1.53 -4.79
N LEU A 211 19.94 2.11 -5.29
CA LEU A 211 18.81 2.54 -4.46
C LEU A 211 18.11 1.33 -3.81
N TYR A 212 17.77 0.31 -4.59
CA TYR A 212 17.13 -0.91 -4.06
C TYR A 212 17.99 -1.56 -2.97
N ARG A 213 19.28 -1.72 -3.24
CA ARG A 213 20.23 -2.32 -2.31
C ARG A 213 20.33 -1.52 -1.01
N ASN A 214 20.41 -0.20 -1.11
CA ASN A 214 20.52 0.69 0.04
C ASN A 214 19.24 0.73 0.88
N VAL A 215 18.06 0.75 0.25
CA VAL A 215 16.78 0.63 0.97
C VAL A 215 16.68 -0.72 1.67
N ARG A 216 17.11 -1.80 1.02
CA ARG A 216 17.13 -3.13 1.65
C ARG A 216 18.04 -3.19 2.87
N TYR A 217 19.22 -2.58 2.80
CA TYR A 217 20.12 -2.48 3.96
C TYR A 217 19.53 -1.62 5.06
N TRP A 218 19.03 -0.43 4.71
CA TRP A 218 18.39 0.47 5.67
C TRP A 218 17.22 -0.22 6.37
N LEU A 219 16.35 -0.92 5.63
CA LEU A 219 15.22 -1.63 6.24
C LEU A 219 15.73 -2.73 7.17
N LYS A 220 16.71 -3.54 6.75
CA LYS A 220 17.27 -4.60 7.60
C LYS A 220 17.80 -4.07 8.94
N GLU A 221 18.45 -2.92 8.93
CA GLU A 221 19.01 -2.31 10.15
C GLU A 221 17.96 -1.66 11.05
N ASN A 222 16.85 -1.22 10.47
CA ASN A 222 15.86 -0.42 11.19
C ASN A 222 14.55 -1.18 11.46
N LEU A 223 14.30 -2.35 10.84
CA LEU A 223 13.05 -3.09 10.90
C LEU A 223 12.48 -3.27 12.32
N PRO A 224 13.26 -3.64 13.35
CA PRO A 224 12.73 -3.81 14.70
C PRO A 224 12.29 -2.50 15.37
N PHE A 225 12.71 -1.36 14.82
CA PHE A 225 12.54 -0.02 15.38
C PHE A 225 11.61 0.84 14.54
N ILE A 226 11.05 0.31 13.45
CA ILE A 226 10.13 1.05 12.58
C ILE A 226 8.70 0.93 13.07
N TYR A 227 7.99 2.06 13.11
CA TYR A 227 6.57 2.13 13.40
C TYR A 227 5.80 2.92 12.34
N TYR A 228 4.50 2.66 12.27
CA TYR A 228 3.58 3.36 11.38
C TYR A 228 3.14 4.67 12.02
N THR A 229 3.26 5.79 11.30
CA THR A 229 2.91 7.14 11.82
C THR A 229 1.45 7.50 11.59
N GLY A 230 0.81 6.87 10.60
CA GLY A 230 -0.52 7.28 10.12
C GLY A 230 -0.51 8.47 9.16
N GLU A 231 0.65 9.02 8.84
CA GLU A 231 0.75 10.14 7.91
C GLU A 231 0.40 9.72 6.47
N SER A 232 -0.28 10.62 5.75
CA SER A 232 -0.70 10.37 4.37
C SER A 232 -0.71 11.64 3.52
N PHE A 233 -0.66 11.44 2.20
CA PHE A 233 -0.71 12.53 1.22
C PHE A 233 -2.03 13.30 1.21
N GLN A 234 -3.07 12.82 1.90
CA GLN A 234 -4.33 13.54 2.09
C GLN A 234 -4.20 14.65 3.14
N GLN A 235 -3.29 14.49 4.10
CA GLN A 235 -3.15 15.38 5.26
C GLN A 235 -1.92 16.28 5.14
N MET A 236 -0.84 15.79 4.51
CA MET A 236 0.44 16.50 4.43
C MET A 236 1.08 16.37 3.04
N PRO A 237 1.83 17.39 2.57
CA PRO A 237 2.47 17.36 1.26
C PRO A 237 3.69 16.42 1.19
N ASP A 238 4.34 16.16 2.33
CA ASP A 238 5.54 15.32 2.45
C ASP A 238 5.37 14.31 3.60
N PRO A 239 4.42 13.35 3.49
CA PRO A 239 4.14 12.42 4.57
C PRO A 239 5.26 11.40 4.73
N SER A 240 5.47 10.96 5.97
CA SER A 240 6.35 9.86 6.33
C SER A 240 5.52 8.72 6.92
N PRO A 241 4.97 7.79 6.11
CA PRO A 241 4.11 6.71 6.61
C PRO A 241 4.78 5.83 7.67
N PHE A 242 6.11 5.76 7.65
CA PHE A 242 6.91 5.02 8.61
C PHE A 242 8.06 5.87 9.14
N GLU A 243 8.37 5.70 10.43
CA GLU A 243 9.52 6.33 11.07
C GLU A 243 10.31 5.33 11.91
N VAL A 244 11.57 5.67 12.18
CA VAL A 244 12.46 4.88 13.06
C VAL A 244 12.43 5.49 14.45
N SER A 245 12.06 4.71 15.45
CA SER A 245 12.19 5.11 16.85
C SER A 245 13.67 5.12 17.26
N LEU A 246 14.30 6.30 17.21
CA LEU A 246 15.71 6.48 17.55
C LEU A 246 16.00 6.06 19.00
N GLY A 247 15.08 6.35 19.92
CA GLY A 247 15.20 5.94 21.33
C GLY A 247 15.15 4.42 21.51
N ALA A 248 14.24 3.75 20.81
CA ALA A 248 14.16 2.29 20.82
C ALA A 248 15.41 1.66 20.20
N LYS A 249 15.89 2.21 19.09
CA LYS A 249 17.13 1.79 18.43
C LYS A 249 18.36 2.01 19.33
N TYR A 250 18.41 3.13 20.05
CA TYR A 250 19.45 3.44 21.04
C TYR A 250 19.44 2.46 22.21
N LEU A 251 18.27 2.05 22.72
CA LEU A 251 18.17 1.04 23.78
C LEU A 251 18.19 -0.41 23.27
N PHE A 252 18.27 -0.62 21.95
CA PHE A 252 18.12 -1.92 21.31
C PHE A 252 16.84 -2.67 21.75
N LYS A 253 15.70 -1.98 21.70
CA LYS A 253 14.38 -2.54 22.00
C LYS A 253 13.47 -2.47 20.79
N ASN A 254 12.66 -3.50 20.57
CA ASN A 254 11.68 -3.49 19.51
C ASN A 254 10.59 -2.45 19.78
N VAL A 255 9.91 -2.01 18.73
CA VAL A 255 8.70 -1.20 18.83
C VAL A 255 7.50 -1.95 18.29
N SER A 256 6.36 -1.68 18.91
CA SER A 256 5.07 -2.04 18.35
C SER A 256 4.81 -1.23 17.07
N ARG A 257 3.81 -1.64 16.30
CA ARG A 257 3.41 -0.93 15.07
C ARG A 257 2.98 0.51 15.31
N ASP A 258 2.57 0.85 16.54
CA ASP A 258 2.12 2.19 16.93
C ASP A 258 3.26 3.02 17.57
N GLY A 259 4.50 2.50 17.57
CA GLY A 259 5.70 3.25 18.00
C GLY A 259 6.04 3.14 19.48
N THR A 260 5.26 2.38 20.26
CA THR A 260 5.59 2.11 21.67
C THR A 260 6.69 1.08 21.79
N ILE A 261 7.68 1.32 22.65
CA ILE A 261 8.73 0.34 22.94
C ILE A 261 8.10 -0.91 23.56
N GLU A 262 8.41 -2.08 23.03
CA GLU A 262 7.89 -3.35 23.52
C GLU A 262 8.58 -3.76 24.83
N GLY A 263 7.76 -4.20 25.79
CA GLY A 263 8.21 -4.61 27.11
C GLY A 263 8.39 -3.45 28.09
N ASN A 264 8.66 -3.80 29.35
CA ASN A 264 8.87 -2.81 30.40
C ASN A 264 10.33 -2.35 30.40
N LEU A 265 10.52 -1.03 30.36
CA LEU A 265 11.82 -0.42 30.61
C LEU A 265 12.14 -0.45 32.11
N SER A 266 13.36 -0.86 32.46
CA SER A 266 13.94 -0.68 33.78
C SER A 266 14.12 0.81 34.11
N GLU A 267 14.30 1.14 35.39
CA GLU A 267 14.54 2.53 35.82
C GLU A 267 15.83 3.13 35.21
N ASP A 268 16.85 2.29 35.00
CA ASP A 268 18.09 2.72 34.34
C ASP A 268 17.86 3.02 32.85
N GLU A 269 17.12 2.16 32.13
CA GLU A 269 16.77 2.38 30.72
C GLU A 269 15.88 3.62 30.55
N LYS A 270 14.92 3.85 31.45
CA LYS A 270 14.11 5.08 31.46
C LYS A 270 14.98 6.31 31.66
N ARG A 271 15.93 6.27 32.60
CA ARG A 271 16.87 7.37 32.84
C ARG A 271 17.73 7.64 31.61
N GLN A 272 18.28 6.60 30.99
CA GLN A 272 19.08 6.70 29.77
C GLN A 272 18.26 7.30 28.62
N LEU A 273 17.02 6.84 28.42
CA LEU A 273 16.13 7.34 27.39
C LEU A 273 15.75 8.82 27.61
N ASN A 274 15.48 9.21 28.85
CA ASN A 274 15.18 10.60 29.17
C ASN A 274 16.37 11.51 28.86
N ILE A 275 17.60 11.11 29.20
CA ILE A 275 18.81 11.86 28.85
C ILE A 275 18.98 11.91 27.33
N PHE A 276 18.84 10.77 26.63
CA PHE A 276 18.92 10.69 25.18
C PHE A 276 17.94 11.64 24.47
N ASN A 277 16.69 11.72 24.95
CA ASN A 277 15.66 12.57 24.37
C ASN A 277 15.94 14.09 24.52
N THR A 278 16.85 14.48 25.41
CA THR A 278 17.30 15.89 25.54
C THR A 278 18.34 16.30 24.50
N LEU A 279 18.93 15.33 23.77
CA LEU A 279 19.94 15.59 22.76
C LEU A 279 19.33 16.14 21.46
N ASP A 280 20.14 16.86 20.68
CA ASP A 280 19.75 17.25 19.33
C ASP A 280 19.62 16.03 18.40
N ILE A 281 18.90 16.21 17.30
CA ILE A 281 18.57 15.12 16.38
C ILE A 281 19.80 14.42 15.78
N ASN A 282 20.90 15.14 15.52
CA ASN A 282 22.10 14.54 14.94
C ASN A 282 22.81 13.65 15.97
N SER A 283 22.88 14.12 17.21
CA SER A 283 23.39 13.33 18.35
C SER A 283 22.54 12.07 18.59
N GLN A 284 21.21 12.18 18.52
CA GLN A 284 20.32 11.02 18.64
C GLN A 284 20.53 9.99 17.51
N ILE A 285 20.67 10.46 16.26
CA ILE A 285 20.97 9.60 15.10
C ILE A 285 22.33 8.91 15.27
N LEU A 286 23.37 9.66 15.68
CA LEU A 286 24.72 9.13 15.89
C LEU A 286 24.72 8.01 16.95
N LEU A 287 24.14 8.27 18.12
CA LEU A 287 24.11 7.32 19.22
C LEU A 287 23.24 6.10 18.91
N SER A 288 22.07 6.28 18.30
CA SER A 288 21.19 5.15 17.94
C SER A 288 21.84 4.23 16.90
N ASN A 289 22.53 4.79 15.89
CA ASN A 289 23.26 4.00 14.91
C ASN A 289 24.46 3.27 15.54
N TYR A 290 25.26 3.96 16.36
CA TYR A 290 26.40 3.32 17.03
C TYR A 290 25.94 2.23 18.00
N SER A 291 24.88 2.48 18.77
CA SER A 291 24.27 1.52 19.68
C SER A 291 23.89 0.22 18.95
N PHE A 292 23.18 0.34 17.82
CA PHE A 292 22.79 -0.79 16.99
C PHE A 292 24.00 -1.60 16.48
N ILE A 293 25.02 -0.90 15.96
CA ILE A 293 26.25 -1.53 15.45
C ILE A 293 26.97 -2.27 16.59
N LEU A 294 27.18 -1.60 17.72
CA LEU A 294 27.91 -2.15 18.86
C LEU A 294 27.18 -3.35 19.46
N HIS A 295 25.86 -3.29 19.60
CA HIS A 295 25.06 -4.41 20.10
C HIS A 295 25.20 -5.64 19.21
N ASN A 296 25.05 -5.48 17.89
CA ASN A 296 25.17 -6.58 16.93
C ASN A 296 26.59 -7.17 16.84
N GLN A 297 27.61 -6.37 17.11
CA GLN A 297 29.00 -6.83 17.15
C GLN A 297 29.33 -7.53 18.48
N ASN A 298 28.95 -6.93 19.60
CA ASN A 298 29.24 -7.44 20.94
C ASN A 298 28.28 -6.85 22.00
N VAL A 299 27.33 -7.67 22.43
CA VAL A 299 26.33 -7.33 23.45
C VAL A 299 26.97 -6.94 24.80
N TYR A 300 28.11 -7.53 25.19
CA TYR A 300 28.78 -7.18 26.44
C TYR A 300 29.42 -5.78 26.37
N SER A 301 30.08 -5.47 25.26
CA SER A 301 30.64 -4.13 25.02
C SER A 301 29.54 -3.08 24.98
N TRP A 302 28.40 -3.40 24.36
CA TRP A 302 27.23 -2.54 24.34
C TRP A 302 26.68 -2.27 25.74
N ASN A 303 26.48 -3.32 26.54
CA ASN A 303 26.00 -3.20 27.93
C ASN A 303 26.91 -2.35 28.82
N SER A 304 28.22 -2.36 28.57
CA SER A 304 29.16 -1.47 29.24
C SER A 304 29.03 -0.03 28.74
N TRP A 305 28.99 0.16 27.43
CA TRP A 305 28.98 1.48 26.79
C TRP A 305 27.71 2.28 27.10
N ILE A 306 26.53 1.65 27.07
CA ILE A 306 25.25 2.32 27.31
C ILE A 306 25.14 2.92 28.73
N ARG A 307 25.98 2.45 29.66
CA ARG A 307 26.05 2.93 31.05
C ARG A 307 27.03 4.09 31.25
N TYR A 308 27.83 4.43 30.24
CA TYR A 308 28.72 5.58 30.33
C TYR A 308 27.93 6.90 30.34
N PRO A 309 28.51 7.99 30.89
CA PRO A 309 27.94 9.32 30.75
C PRO A 309 27.69 9.65 29.28
N ILE A 310 26.59 10.34 28.98
CA ILE A 310 26.17 10.62 27.60
C ILE A 310 27.25 11.33 26.76
N THR A 311 28.06 12.18 27.41
CA THR A 311 29.19 12.87 26.79
C THR A 311 30.29 11.92 26.33
N GLU A 312 30.59 10.88 27.11
CA GLU A 312 31.56 9.84 26.73
C GLU A 312 30.99 8.92 25.65
N GLN A 313 29.68 8.61 25.72
CA GLN A 313 29.03 7.87 24.65
C GLN A 313 29.13 8.59 23.30
N LEU A 314 28.89 9.90 23.28
CA LEU A 314 29.01 10.73 22.09
C LEU A 314 30.44 10.77 21.56
N LYS A 315 31.45 10.99 22.42
CA LYS A 315 32.86 10.98 22.03
C LYS A 315 33.27 9.66 21.37
N ILE A 316 32.92 8.54 21.98
CA ILE A 316 33.24 7.20 21.46
C ILE A 316 32.55 6.97 20.11
N SER A 317 31.26 7.31 20.02
CA SER A 317 30.46 7.11 18.80
C SER A 317 30.98 7.98 17.65
N ALA A 318 31.29 9.25 17.93
CA ALA A 318 31.85 10.20 16.96
C ALA A 318 33.21 9.72 16.44
N ALA A 319 34.09 9.23 17.32
CA ALA A 319 35.40 8.70 16.94
C ALA A 319 35.31 7.43 16.08
N LYS A 320 34.25 6.63 16.22
CA LYS A 320 34.06 5.38 15.47
C LYS A 320 33.32 5.55 14.15
N LEU A 321 32.32 6.43 14.09
CA LEU A 321 31.46 6.61 12.92
C LEU A 321 31.73 7.90 12.12
N GLY A 322 32.58 8.80 12.63
CA GLY A 322 32.99 10.02 11.91
C GLY A 322 32.01 11.20 12.03
N GLY A 323 31.51 11.50 13.23
CA GLY A 323 30.62 12.65 13.49
C GLY A 323 31.31 13.83 14.17
N SER A 324 30.85 15.06 13.93
CA SER A 324 31.23 16.24 14.73
C SER A 324 30.35 16.32 15.97
N ILE A 325 30.95 16.47 17.14
CA ILE A 325 30.25 16.77 18.39
C ILE A 325 29.86 18.26 18.31
N CYS A 326 28.57 18.56 18.36
CA CYS A 326 28.08 19.95 18.44
C CYS A 326 28.27 20.51 19.85
#